data_AF-A0AAN8UPT2-F1
#
_entry.id   AF-A0AAN8UPT2-F1
#
_cell.length_a   1.000
_cell.length_b   1.000
_cell.length_c   1.000
_cell.angle_alpha   90.00
_cell.angle_beta   90.00
_cell.angle_gamma   90.00
#
_symmetry.space_group_name_H-M   'P 1'
#
loop_
_entity.id
_entity.type
_entity.pdbx_description
1 polymer ?
#
loop_
_entity_poly.entity_id
_entity_poly.type
_entity_poly.pdbx_seq_one_letter_code
_entity_poly.pdbx_strand_id
1 'polypeptide(L)'
;MVGVVAAVGTQDQLQQQLQPQSQPQPQPQVERLNPALQQQLNLESVRTRAISLYKAISRIREEIDAIARTNSVPKWQDVLGQFSMVNLELFNIVEDIKKVSKAFVVHPKNVNAENATILPVMLSSKLLPEMEMDDNSKREVLLHVMQNLPISTQSDKLKARIDMIGAACESAEKIITEMRKAYGFNMRQGPTIIPNLDKVQAAKIQEQENLLRAAVNFGEGLRLSADQRQILTALPLHLVDVLPAGDGGHAFGDPSGMYAKNASRLTSNSIGSQGTLLQ
;
A
#
# COMPACT_ATOMS: atom_id res chain seq x y z
N MET A 1 47.63 5.21 -98.03
CA MET A 1 48.05 6.54 -98.49
C MET A 1 46.87 7.49 -98.27
N VAL A 2 47.08 8.59 -97.54
CA VAL A 2 46.23 9.79 -97.39
C VAL A 2 44.69 9.63 -97.40
N GLY A 3 44.08 9.99 -96.25
CA GLY A 3 42.85 10.81 -96.22
C GLY A 3 41.50 10.11 -95.98
N VAL A 4 40.43 10.79 -95.56
CA VAL A 4 40.24 12.12 -94.90
C VAL A 4 38.86 12.07 -94.21
N VAL A 5 38.72 12.48 -92.93
CA VAL A 5 37.50 13.14 -92.41
C VAL A 5 37.87 14.11 -91.29
N ALA A 6 37.39 15.36 -91.39
CA ALA A 6 37.23 16.32 -90.29
C ALA A 6 35.70 16.49 -90.03
N ALA A 7 35.19 17.04 -88.92
CA ALA A 7 35.73 18.12 -88.11
C ALA A 7 35.09 18.19 -86.69
N VAL A 8 35.91 18.67 -85.74
CA VAL A 8 35.65 19.74 -84.74
C VAL A 8 34.54 19.54 -83.68
N GLY A 9 34.98 19.62 -82.40
CA GLY A 9 34.14 19.67 -81.21
C GLY A 9 34.95 19.66 -79.90
N THR A 10 35.55 20.81 -79.55
CA THR A 10 36.03 21.18 -78.19
C THR A 10 34.97 20.88 -77.10
N GLN A 11 35.20 20.62 -75.80
CA GLN A 11 36.34 20.68 -74.84
C GLN A 11 35.88 19.90 -73.56
N ASP A 12 36.59 19.63 -72.45
CA ASP A 12 37.94 19.98 -71.94
C ASP A 12 38.41 18.97 -70.84
N GLN A 13 39.59 19.20 -70.25
CA GLN A 13 40.03 18.88 -68.87
C GLN A 13 39.74 17.50 -68.23
N LEU A 14 40.81 16.69 -68.08
CA LEU A 14 40.92 15.66 -67.03
C LEU A 14 42.32 15.67 -66.38
N GLN A 15 42.40 16.27 -65.19
CA GLN A 15 43.55 16.37 -64.27
C GLN A 15 42.95 16.90 -62.94
N GLN A 16 43.20 16.46 -61.70
CA GLN A 16 44.00 15.40 -61.05
C GLN A 16 43.30 15.10 -59.67
N GLN A 17 43.63 14.13 -58.79
CA GLN A 17 44.70 13.13 -58.69
C GLN A 17 44.14 11.81 -58.09
N LEU A 18 44.63 11.31 -56.93
CA LEU A 18 44.12 10.14 -56.18
C LEU A 18 43.69 10.53 -54.75
N GLN A 19 42.72 9.83 -54.16
CA GLN A 19 42.54 9.74 -52.70
C GLN A 19 42.30 8.28 -52.26
N PRO A 20 42.67 7.89 -51.02
CA PRO A 20 42.64 6.50 -50.58
C PRO A 20 41.22 5.97 -50.37
N GLN A 21 41.02 4.69 -50.68
CA GLN A 21 39.75 4.00 -50.53
C GLN A 21 39.47 3.65 -49.05
N SER A 22 38.91 4.62 -48.31
CA SER A 22 38.36 4.37 -46.98
C SER A 22 37.17 3.40 -47.07
N GLN A 23 37.36 2.14 -46.68
CA GLN A 23 36.23 1.25 -46.41
C GLN A 23 35.36 1.89 -45.32
N PRO A 24 34.04 2.06 -45.54
CA PRO A 24 33.14 2.41 -44.47
C PRO A 24 33.15 1.25 -43.47
N GLN A 25 33.67 1.46 -42.26
CA GLN A 25 33.30 0.59 -41.14
C GLN A 25 31.77 0.57 -41.08
N PRO A 26 31.13 -0.61 -40.94
CA PRO A 26 29.69 -0.65 -40.73
C PRO A 26 29.40 0.12 -39.44
N GLN A 27 28.77 1.29 -39.57
CA GLN A 27 28.27 2.02 -38.42
C GLN A 27 27.39 1.05 -37.62
N PRO A 28 27.54 0.99 -36.28
CA PRO A 28 26.70 0.12 -35.47
C PRO A 28 25.25 0.54 -35.71
N GLN A 29 24.51 -0.28 -36.46
CA GLN A 29 23.10 -0.05 -36.67
C GLN A 29 22.44 -0.10 -35.29
N VAL A 30 22.02 1.06 -34.79
CA VAL A 30 21.25 1.15 -33.57
C VAL A 30 19.91 0.53 -33.87
N GLU A 31 19.81 -0.77 -33.61
CA GLU A 31 18.63 -1.61 -33.75
C GLU A 31 17.56 -1.09 -32.78
N ARG A 32 16.87 -0.02 -33.20
CA ARG A 32 15.75 0.57 -32.50
C ARG A 32 14.62 -0.44 -32.48
N LEU A 33 14.02 -0.60 -31.30
CA LEU A 33 12.78 -1.35 -31.14
C LEU A 33 11.73 -0.80 -32.12
N ASN A 34 10.89 -1.69 -32.66
CA ASN A 34 9.75 -1.29 -33.48
C ASN A 34 8.93 -0.23 -32.70
N PRO A 35 8.60 0.94 -33.27
CA PRO A 35 7.90 2.01 -32.55
C PRO A 35 6.56 1.55 -31.94
N ALA A 36 5.86 0.60 -32.57
CA ALA A 36 4.64 0.03 -32.00
C ALA A 36 4.93 -0.79 -30.73
N LEU A 37 6.00 -1.58 -30.71
CA LEU A 37 6.44 -2.31 -29.51
C LEU A 37 6.94 -1.35 -28.43
N GLN A 38 7.64 -0.28 -28.80
CA GLN A 38 8.12 0.72 -27.85
C GLN A 38 6.97 1.47 -27.17
N GLN A 39 5.90 1.78 -27.92
CA GLN A 39 4.67 2.38 -27.38
C GLN A 39 3.87 1.41 -26.50
N GLN A 40 3.80 0.12 -26.88
CA GLN A 40 3.17 -0.93 -26.09
C GLN A 40 3.92 -1.22 -24.77
N LEU A 41 5.25 -1.21 -24.81
CA LEU A 41 6.12 -1.44 -23.66
C LEU A 41 6.14 -0.29 -22.66
N ASN A 42 5.87 0.95 -23.08
CA ASN A 42 5.79 2.17 -22.25
C ASN A 42 6.88 2.29 -21.16
N LEU A 43 8.12 1.85 -21.44
CA LEU A 43 9.20 1.78 -20.45
C LEU A 43 9.59 3.15 -19.92
N GLU A 44 9.31 4.22 -20.67
CA GLU A 44 9.56 5.60 -20.25
C GLU A 44 8.62 6.04 -19.12
N SER A 45 7.33 5.67 -19.15
CA SER A 45 6.42 5.89 -18.01
C SER A 45 6.87 5.06 -16.80
N VAL A 46 7.15 3.76 -17.01
CA VAL A 46 7.62 2.86 -15.94
C VAL A 46 8.92 3.38 -15.30
N ARG A 47 9.88 3.86 -16.11
CA ARG A 47 11.13 4.47 -15.63
C ARG A 47 10.87 5.76 -14.86
N THR A 48 9.99 6.62 -15.36
CA THR A 48 9.61 7.88 -14.68
C THR A 48 8.99 7.58 -13.32
N ARG A 49 8.08 6.59 -13.24
CA ARG A 49 7.49 6.11 -11.98
C ARG A 49 8.50 5.49 -11.03
N ALA A 50 9.43 4.67 -11.53
CA ALA A 50 10.52 4.12 -10.72
C ALA A 50 11.40 5.23 -10.10
N ILE A 51 11.70 6.28 -10.85
CA ILE A 51 12.45 7.45 -10.36
C ILE A 51 11.66 8.23 -9.31
N SER A 52 10.34 8.42 -9.51
CA SER A 52 9.47 9.09 -8.52
C SER A 52 9.35 8.31 -7.22
N LEU A 53 9.12 6.99 -7.30
CA LEU A 53 9.09 6.10 -6.13
C LEU A 53 10.45 6.10 -5.40
N TYR A 54 11.56 5.98 -6.12
CA TYR A 54 12.90 6.07 -5.54
C TYR A 54 13.10 7.39 -4.78
N LYS A 55 12.71 8.54 -5.37
CA LYS A 55 12.80 9.84 -4.69
C LYS A 55 11.94 9.91 -3.43
N ALA A 56 10.72 9.35 -3.45
CA ALA A 56 9.84 9.30 -2.28
C ALA A 56 10.43 8.44 -1.15
N ILE A 57 11.00 7.28 -1.47
CA ILE A 57 11.68 6.38 -0.52
C ILE A 57 12.97 7.02 0.03
N SER A 58 13.78 7.67 -0.82
CA SER A 58 14.97 8.39 -0.37
C SER A 58 14.63 9.50 0.61
N ARG A 59 13.59 10.29 0.32
CA ARG A 59 13.13 11.39 1.19
C ARG A 59 12.71 10.91 2.58
N ILE A 60 11.87 9.87 2.67
CA ILE A 60 11.43 9.37 3.99
C ILE A 60 12.60 8.77 4.78
N ARG A 61 13.55 8.11 4.09
CA ARG A 61 14.78 7.60 4.72
C ARG A 61 15.67 8.73 5.23
N GLU A 62 15.89 9.78 4.45
CA GLU A 62 16.66 10.96 4.85
C GLU A 62 16.04 11.68 6.07
N GLU A 63 14.71 11.76 6.12
CA GLU A 63 13.95 12.33 7.24
C GLU A 63 14.08 11.48 8.52
N ILE A 64 13.90 10.16 8.42
CA ILE A 64 14.11 9.22 9.54
C ILE A 64 15.57 9.27 10.03
N ASP A 65 16.55 9.25 9.12
CA ASP A 65 17.96 9.36 9.45
C ASP A 65 18.29 10.71 10.14
N ALA A 66 17.61 11.80 9.75
CA ALA A 66 17.77 13.11 10.40
C ALA A 66 17.16 13.14 11.81
N ILE A 67 15.98 12.55 12.00
CA ILE A 67 15.33 12.40 13.32
C ILE A 67 16.23 11.58 14.25
N ALA A 68 16.77 10.46 13.77
CA ALA A 68 17.69 9.61 14.51
C ALA A 68 18.98 10.34 14.90
N ARG A 69 19.64 11.05 13.95
CA ARG A 69 20.87 11.82 14.22
C ARG A 69 20.67 12.95 15.24
N THR A 70 19.48 13.56 15.26
CA THR A 70 19.16 14.66 16.17
C THR A 70 18.55 14.20 17.49
N ASN A 71 18.29 12.89 17.65
CA ASN A 71 17.53 12.30 18.76
C ASN A 71 16.21 13.05 19.03
N SER A 72 15.57 13.53 17.96
CA SER A 72 14.34 14.32 18.05
C SER A 72 13.11 13.41 18.08
N VAL A 73 12.00 13.90 18.63
CA VAL A 73 10.74 13.16 18.62
C VAL A 73 10.12 13.26 17.21
N PRO A 74 9.80 12.13 16.55
CA PRO A 74 9.20 12.16 15.22
C PRO A 74 7.82 12.81 15.25
N LYS A 75 7.57 13.72 14.30
CA LYS A 75 6.22 14.26 14.06
C LYS A 75 5.41 13.26 13.26
N TRP A 76 4.60 12.44 13.95
CA TRP A 76 3.87 11.33 13.33
C TRP A 76 2.96 11.74 12.15
N GLN A 77 2.41 12.96 12.16
CA GLN A 77 1.63 13.48 11.03
C GLN A 77 2.49 13.65 9.77
N ASP A 78 3.70 14.20 9.91
CA ASP A 78 4.62 14.43 8.79
C ASP A 78 5.13 13.08 8.24
N VAL A 79 5.51 12.16 9.13
CA VAL A 79 5.95 10.78 8.80
C VAL A 79 4.84 10.01 8.07
N LEU A 80 3.60 10.06 8.56
CA LEU A 80 2.43 9.44 7.91
C LEU A 80 2.14 10.07 6.54
N GLY A 81 2.38 11.38 6.39
CA GLY A 81 2.34 12.08 5.11
C GLY A 81 3.35 11.53 4.10
N GLN A 82 4.60 11.29 4.52
CA GLN A 82 5.60 10.66 3.65
C GLN A 82 5.23 9.22 3.26
N PHE A 83 4.76 8.40 4.22
CA PHE A 83 4.28 7.05 3.91
C PHE A 83 3.11 7.06 2.92
N SER A 84 2.21 8.03 3.03
CA SER A 84 1.10 8.21 2.10
C SER A 84 1.59 8.54 0.68
N MET A 85 2.64 9.35 0.56
CA MET A 85 3.29 9.66 -0.74
C MET A 85 3.99 8.42 -1.34
N VAL A 86 4.71 7.65 -0.53
CA VAL A 86 5.34 6.39 -0.96
C VAL A 86 4.29 5.38 -1.43
N ASN A 87 3.17 5.24 -0.70
CA ASN A 87 2.07 4.36 -1.07
C ASN A 87 1.41 4.77 -2.41
N LEU A 88 1.25 6.08 -2.66
CA LEU A 88 0.74 6.59 -3.93
C LEU A 88 1.69 6.26 -5.10
N GLU A 89 3.00 6.52 -4.96
CA GLU A 89 3.95 6.16 -6.02
C GLU A 89 4.10 4.65 -6.22
N LEU A 90 3.97 3.85 -5.16
CA LEU A 90 3.95 2.39 -5.22
C LEU A 90 2.71 1.87 -5.97
N PHE A 91 1.52 2.36 -5.65
CA PHE A 91 0.29 2.03 -6.39
C PHE A 91 0.45 2.37 -7.88
N ASN A 92 0.94 3.58 -8.17
CA ASN A 92 1.10 4.07 -9.53
C ASN A 92 2.09 3.24 -10.37
N ILE A 93 3.25 2.85 -9.82
CA ILE A 93 4.21 2.02 -10.57
C ILE A 93 3.68 0.59 -10.76
N VAL A 94 2.96 0.03 -9.78
CA VAL A 94 2.36 -1.31 -9.89
C VAL A 94 1.33 -1.34 -11.02
N GLU A 95 0.49 -0.32 -11.16
CA GLU A 95 -0.48 -0.22 -12.27
C GLU A 95 0.19 -0.10 -13.64
N ASP A 96 1.32 0.60 -13.75
CA ASP A 96 2.07 0.67 -15.01
C ASP A 96 2.83 -0.64 -15.33
N ILE A 97 3.43 -1.30 -14.32
CA ILE A 97 4.11 -2.59 -14.49
C ILE A 97 3.13 -3.71 -14.89
N LYS A 98 1.91 -3.74 -14.33
CA LYS A 98 0.87 -4.71 -14.70
C LYS A 98 0.59 -4.75 -16.19
N LYS A 99 0.63 -3.59 -16.87
CA LYS A 99 0.35 -3.45 -18.32
C LYS A 99 1.44 -4.10 -19.20
N VAL A 100 2.66 -4.21 -18.71
CA VAL A 100 3.85 -4.59 -19.51
C VAL A 100 4.47 -5.94 -19.10
N SER A 101 4.22 -6.40 -17.87
CA SER A 101 4.85 -7.56 -17.24
C SER A 101 4.59 -8.94 -17.88
N LYS A 102 3.55 -9.10 -18.70
CA LYS A 102 3.10 -10.42 -19.20
C LYS A 102 3.53 -10.78 -20.64
N ALA A 103 4.20 -9.88 -21.36
CA ALA A 103 4.32 -9.98 -22.81
C ALA A 103 5.75 -10.05 -23.37
N PHE A 104 6.80 -9.91 -22.54
CA PHE A 104 8.17 -9.70 -23.02
C PHE A 104 9.22 -10.41 -22.17
N VAL A 105 10.28 -10.89 -22.83
CA VAL A 105 11.50 -11.42 -22.21
C VAL A 105 12.63 -10.40 -22.39
N VAL A 106 13.40 -10.14 -21.33
CA VAL A 106 14.52 -9.20 -21.37
C VAL A 106 15.84 -9.97 -21.48
N HIS A 107 16.65 -9.62 -22.48
CA HIS A 107 17.98 -10.18 -22.70
C HIS A 107 19.03 -9.05 -22.80
N PRO A 108 20.17 -9.12 -22.08
CA PRO A 108 21.21 -8.11 -22.18
C PRO A 108 21.91 -8.18 -23.54
N LYS A 109 21.94 -7.06 -24.29
CA LYS A 109 22.58 -7.00 -25.62
C LYS A 109 24.10 -6.88 -25.57
N ASN A 110 24.65 -6.17 -24.58
CA ASN A 110 26.08 -5.89 -24.45
C ASN A 110 26.60 -6.45 -23.13
N VAL A 111 27.32 -7.57 -23.18
CA VAL A 111 27.95 -8.20 -22.00
C VAL A 111 29.47 -8.05 -22.12
N ASN A 112 30.11 -7.51 -21.08
CA ASN A 112 31.55 -7.31 -20.98
C ASN A 112 32.05 -7.74 -19.58
N ALA A 113 33.37 -7.72 -19.35
CA ALA A 113 33.94 -8.17 -18.08
C ALA A 113 33.48 -7.35 -16.85
N GLU A 114 33.14 -6.08 -17.05
CA GLU A 114 32.69 -5.17 -15.97
C GLU A 114 31.23 -5.43 -15.57
N ASN A 115 30.36 -5.71 -16.54
CA ASN A 115 28.92 -5.86 -16.30
C ASN A 115 28.43 -7.32 -16.14
N ALA A 116 29.21 -8.31 -16.58
CA ALA A 116 28.83 -9.73 -16.51
C ALA A 116 28.53 -10.23 -15.09
N THR A 117 29.16 -9.64 -14.06
CA THR A 117 28.97 -10.01 -12.66
C THR A 117 27.72 -9.40 -12.03
N ILE A 118 27.30 -8.21 -12.47
CA ILE A 118 26.15 -7.48 -11.90
C ILE A 118 24.83 -7.76 -12.64
N LEU A 119 24.89 -8.10 -13.93
CA LEU A 119 23.71 -8.40 -14.76
C LEU A 119 22.79 -9.50 -14.18
N PRO A 120 23.29 -10.63 -13.62
CA PRO A 120 22.43 -11.64 -12.99
C PRO A 120 21.64 -11.10 -11.80
N VAL A 121 22.22 -10.16 -11.04
CA VAL A 121 21.54 -9.52 -9.90
C VAL A 121 20.49 -8.52 -10.40
N MET A 122 20.83 -7.70 -11.40
CA MET A 122 19.92 -6.70 -11.98
C MET A 122 18.71 -7.31 -12.71
N LEU A 123 18.87 -8.52 -13.25
CA LEU A 123 17.82 -9.24 -13.98
C LEU A 123 17.16 -10.35 -13.14
N SER A 124 17.49 -10.46 -11.85
CA SER A 124 16.89 -11.44 -10.95
C SER A 124 15.39 -11.17 -10.77
N SER A 125 14.57 -12.14 -11.16
CA SER A 125 13.14 -12.21 -10.83
C SER A 125 12.87 -12.98 -9.53
N LYS A 126 13.91 -13.49 -8.86
CA LYS A 126 13.77 -14.22 -7.60
C LYS A 126 13.32 -13.27 -6.48
N LEU A 127 12.35 -13.71 -5.68
CA LEU A 127 11.90 -13.01 -4.48
C LEU A 127 13.02 -12.94 -3.42
N LEU A 128 12.90 -11.97 -2.52
CA LEU A 128 13.77 -11.86 -1.35
C LEU A 128 13.45 -12.98 -0.34
N PRO A 129 14.42 -13.52 0.42
CA PRO A 129 14.20 -14.69 1.29
C PRO A 129 13.05 -14.52 2.30
N GLU A 130 12.87 -13.32 2.85
CA GLU A 130 11.78 -12.98 3.76
C GLU A 130 10.40 -12.99 3.07
N MET A 131 10.35 -12.63 1.78
CA MET A 131 9.13 -12.72 0.96
C MET A 131 8.85 -14.17 0.54
N GLU A 132 9.89 -14.96 0.22
CA GLU A 132 9.74 -16.40 -0.04
C GLU A 132 9.21 -17.15 1.18
N MET A 133 9.66 -16.79 2.39
CA MET A 133 9.19 -17.37 3.64
C MET A 133 7.73 -16.99 3.94
N ASP A 134 7.37 -15.71 3.78
CA ASP A 134 6.00 -15.22 3.97
C ASP A 134 5.01 -15.86 2.99
N ASP A 135 5.33 -15.90 1.70
CA ASP A 135 4.50 -16.55 0.67
C ASP A 135 4.28 -18.05 0.95
N ASN A 136 5.36 -18.77 1.31
CA ASN A 136 5.27 -20.18 1.67
C ASN A 136 4.42 -20.41 2.93
N SER A 137 4.57 -19.57 3.96
CA SER A 137 3.76 -19.68 5.18
C SER A 137 2.25 -19.47 4.91
N LYS A 138 1.90 -18.49 4.07
CA LYS A 138 0.52 -18.21 3.66
C LYS A 138 -0.06 -19.32 2.80
N ARG A 139 0.73 -19.86 1.88
CA ARG A 139 0.40 -21.03 1.06
C ARG A 139 0.13 -22.26 1.92
N GLU A 140 0.95 -22.51 2.93
CA GLU A 140 0.78 -23.64 3.86
C GLU A 140 -0.48 -23.49 4.72
N VAL A 141 -0.72 -22.32 5.33
CA VAL A 141 -1.95 -22.04 6.09
C VAL A 141 -3.20 -22.22 5.20
N LEU A 142 -3.16 -21.76 3.95
CA LEU A 142 -4.27 -21.89 3.01
C LEU A 142 -4.55 -23.36 2.62
N LEU A 143 -3.50 -24.14 2.34
CA LEU A 143 -3.61 -25.51 1.87
C LEU A 143 -3.83 -26.53 3.00
N HIS A 144 -3.40 -26.24 4.24
CA HIS A 144 -3.51 -27.17 5.37
C HIS A 144 -4.97 -27.62 5.62
N VAL A 145 -5.92 -26.70 5.50
CA VAL A 145 -7.37 -26.95 5.63
C VAL A 145 -7.91 -27.89 4.53
N MET A 146 -7.15 -28.10 3.46
CA MET A 146 -7.58 -28.71 2.20
C MET A 146 -6.66 -29.86 1.73
N GLN A 147 -5.59 -30.15 2.48
CA GLN A 147 -4.51 -31.08 2.12
C GLN A 147 -4.97 -32.52 1.81
N ASN A 148 -6.11 -32.94 2.38
CA ASN A 148 -6.68 -34.28 2.20
C ASN A 148 -7.59 -34.41 0.96
N LEU A 149 -7.72 -33.36 0.14
CA LEU A 149 -8.61 -33.33 -1.03
C LEU A 149 -7.82 -33.45 -2.35
N PRO A 150 -8.40 -34.02 -3.43
CA PRO A 150 -7.80 -33.98 -4.76
C PRO A 150 -7.55 -32.54 -5.24
N ILE A 151 -6.47 -32.31 -5.98
CA ILE A 151 -6.04 -30.96 -6.41
C ILE A 151 -7.15 -30.20 -7.18
N SER A 152 -7.93 -30.87 -8.02
CA SER A 152 -9.10 -30.26 -8.69
C SER A 152 -10.09 -29.70 -7.67
N THR A 153 -10.50 -30.53 -6.71
CA THR A 153 -11.42 -30.14 -5.63
C THR A 153 -10.85 -29.04 -4.73
N GLN A 154 -9.52 -28.97 -4.57
CA GLN A 154 -8.88 -27.85 -3.88
C GLN A 154 -9.05 -26.55 -4.68
N SER A 155 -8.73 -26.57 -5.99
CA SER A 155 -8.91 -25.43 -6.90
C SER A 155 -10.35 -24.94 -6.93
N ASP A 156 -11.32 -25.85 -7.06
CA ASP A 156 -12.75 -25.51 -7.14
C ASP A 156 -13.26 -24.85 -5.85
N LYS A 157 -12.87 -25.38 -4.68
CA LYS A 157 -13.19 -24.78 -3.38
C LYS A 157 -12.52 -23.43 -3.16
N LEU A 158 -11.26 -23.27 -3.56
CA LEU A 158 -10.55 -21.98 -3.48
C LEU A 158 -11.23 -20.95 -4.39
N LYS A 159 -11.59 -21.32 -5.62
CA LYS A 159 -12.33 -20.46 -6.54
C LYS A 159 -13.69 -20.04 -5.96
N ALA A 160 -14.49 -20.99 -5.47
CA ALA A 160 -15.78 -20.67 -4.84
C ALA A 160 -15.64 -19.73 -3.63
N ARG A 161 -14.56 -19.87 -2.84
CA ARG A 161 -14.26 -18.97 -1.72
C ARG A 161 -13.86 -17.56 -2.19
N ILE A 162 -13.05 -17.46 -3.25
CA ILE A 162 -12.69 -16.17 -3.88
C ILE A 162 -13.94 -15.47 -4.40
N ASP A 163 -14.78 -16.17 -5.17
CA ASP A 163 -15.99 -15.63 -5.77
C ASP A 163 -16.98 -15.15 -4.67
N MET A 164 -17.12 -15.91 -3.58
CA MET A 164 -17.94 -15.54 -2.41
C MET A 164 -17.42 -14.28 -1.69
N ILE A 165 -16.09 -14.18 -1.46
CA ILE A 165 -15.48 -13.01 -0.82
C ILE A 165 -15.61 -11.78 -1.72
N GLY A 166 -15.39 -11.92 -3.04
CA GLY A 166 -15.56 -10.85 -4.01
C GLY A 166 -16.98 -10.26 -3.99
N ALA A 167 -18.00 -11.12 -4.08
CA ALA A 167 -19.40 -10.68 -4.01
C ALA A 167 -19.75 -9.98 -2.68
N ALA A 168 -19.17 -10.42 -1.55
CA ALA A 168 -19.35 -9.75 -0.26
C ALA A 168 -18.69 -8.36 -0.24
N CYS A 169 -17.48 -8.22 -0.79
CA CYS A 169 -16.79 -6.93 -0.91
C CYS A 169 -17.52 -5.94 -1.82
N GLU A 170 -17.99 -6.38 -2.99
CA GLU A 170 -18.78 -5.55 -3.93
C GLU A 170 -20.10 -5.07 -3.28
N SER A 171 -20.79 -5.96 -2.56
CA SER A 171 -22.00 -5.62 -1.81
C SER A 171 -21.72 -4.59 -0.71
N ALA A 172 -20.62 -4.74 0.04
CA ALA A 172 -20.21 -3.79 1.06
C ALA A 172 -19.88 -2.41 0.47
N GLU A 173 -19.14 -2.35 -0.64
CA GLU A 173 -18.82 -1.09 -1.33
C GLU A 173 -20.09 -0.37 -1.83
N LYS A 174 -21.06 -1.13 -2.38
CA LYS A 174 -22.36 -0.59 -2.78
C LYS A 174 -23.09 0.03 -1.59
N ILE A 175 -23.22 -0.70 -0.47
CA ILE A 175 -23.92 -0.22 0.74
C ILE A 175 -23.23 1.02 1.31
N ILE A 176 -21.89 1.02 1.42
CA ILE A 176 -21.12 2.19 1.88
C ILE A 176 -21.37 3.40 0.97
N THR A 177 -21.40 3.19 -0.35
CA THR A 177 -21.66 4.25 -1.34
C THR A 177 -23.08 4.79 -1.25
N GLU A 178 -24.06 3.91 -1.04
CA GLU A 178 -25.47 4.27 -0.84
C GLU A 178 -25.66 5.07 0.46
N MET A 179 -25.05 4.63 1.57
CA MET A 179 -25.07 5.36 2.84
C MET A 179 -24.38 6.73 2.74
N ARG A 180 -23.23 6.84 2.05
CA ARG A 180 -22.59 8.15 1.80
C ARG A 180 -23.51 9.13 1.07
N LYS A 181 -24.33 8.63 0.14
CA LYS A 181 -25.35 9.44 -0.56
C LYS A 181 -26.50 9.80 0.38
N ALA A 182 -27.05 8.83 1.11
CA ALA A 182 -28.20 9.01 2.01
C ALA A 182 -27.91 10.01 3.15
N TYR A 183 -26.71 9.97 3.74
CA TYR A 183 -26.26 10.90 4.78
C TYR A 183 -25.67 12.21 4.22
N GLY A 184 -25.75 12.45 2.91
CA GLY A 184 -25.34 13.73 2.32
C GLY A 184 -23.83 14.04 2.39
N PHE A 185 -22.96 13.07 2.66
CA PHE A 185 -21.50 13.29 2.75
C PHE A 185 -20.86 13.78 1.43
N ASN A 186 -21.57 13.67 0.30
CA ASN A 186 -21.17 14.21 -0.99
C ASN A 186 -21.61 15.67 -1.21
N MET A 187 -22.40 16.26 -0.31
CA MET A 187 -22.81 17.67 -0.39
C MET A 187 -21.82 18.56 0.36
N ARG A 188 -21.42 19.68 -0.26
CA ARG A 188 -20.51 20.68 0.35
C ARG A 188 -21.09 21.40 1.57
N GLN A 189 -22.39 21.20 1.84
CA GLN A 189 -23.00 21.52 3.13
C GLN A 189 -23.44 20.19 3.73
N GLY A 190 -22.90 19.87 4.92
CA GLY A 190 -23.11 18.58 5.57
C GLY A 190 -24.58 18.34 5.93
N PRO A 191 -24.94 17.11 6.33
CA PRO A 191 -26.33 16.78 6.65
C PRO A 191 -26.91 17.73 7.70
N THR A 192 -28.06 18.34 7.37
CA THR A 192 -28.89 19.16 8.27
C THR A 192 -29.64 18.28 9.30
N ILE A 193 -28.94 17.28 9.86
CA ILE A 193 -29.42 16.36 10.89
C ILE A 193 -28.43 16.38 12.07
N ILE A 194 -28.06 17.59 12.50
CA ILE A 194 -27.60 17.81 13.86
C ILE A 194 -28.84 18.27 14.63
N PRO A 195 -29.41 17.48 15.57
CA PRO A 195 -30.41 18.02 16.49
C PRO A 195 -29.77 19.21 17.20
N ASN A 196 -30.39 20.38 17.08
CA ASN A 196 -29.78 21.70 17.27
C ASN A 196 -28.97 21.78 18.58
N LEU A 197 -27.67 21.51 18.48
CA LEU A 197 -26.81 21.27 19.64
C LEU A 197 -26.50 22.62 20.27
N ASP A 198 -26.83 22.78 21.55
CA ASP A 198 -26.62 24.04 22.25
C ASP A 198 -25.17 24.49 22.13
N LYS A 199 -24.97 25.80 21.88
CA LYS A 199 -23.65 26.39 21.61
C LYS A 199 -22.66 26.14 22.75
N VAL A 200 -23.16 26.05 23.98
CA VAL A 200 -22.34 25.72 25.17
C VAL A 200 -21.85 24.27 25.12
N GLN A 201 -22.70 23.32 24.71
CA GLN A 201 -22.32 21.91 24.55
C GLN A 201 -21.35 21.71 23.37
N ALA A 202 -21.61 22.38 22.24
CA ALA A 202 -20.71 22.37 21.09
C ALA A 202 -19.32 22.94 21.42
N ALA A 203 -19.25 24.06 22.15
CA ALA A 203 -17.99 24.63 22.61
C ALA A 203 -17.22 23.69 23.56
N LYS A 204 -17.92 23.04 24.49
CA LYS A 204 -17.32 22.09 25.43
C LYS A 204 -16.76 20.84 24.73
N ILE A 205 -17.45 20.34 23.70
CA ILE A 205 -16.95 19.24 22.87
C ILE A 205 -15.71 19.68 22.08
N GLN A 206 -15.71 20.88 21.50
CA GLN A 206 -14.56 21.41 20.77
C GLN A 206 -13.33 21.61 21.66
N GLU A 207 -13.52 22.05 22.90
CA GLU A 207 -12.46 22.16 23.91
C GLU A 207 -11.89 20.77 24.27
N GLN A 208 -12.76 19.79 24.53
CA GLN A 208 -12.33 18.41 24.79
C GLN A 208 -11.61 17.78 23.59
N GLU A 209 -12.06 18.04 22.35
CA GLU A 209 -11.36 17.59 21.15
C GLU A 209 -9.98 18.22 21.01
N ASN A 210 -9.84 19.52 21.31
CA ASN A 210 -8.54 20.20 21.31
C ASN A 210 -7.59 19.66 22.38
N LEU A 211 -8.09 19.37 23.59
CA LEU A 211 -7.29 18.69 24.62
C LEU A 211 -6.87 17.28 24.19
N LEU A 212 -7.78 16.50 23.59
CA LEU A 212 -7.46 15.16 23.09
C LEU A 212 -6.44 15.20 21.94
N ARG A 213 -6.58 16.12 20.99
CA ARG A 213 -5.58 16.34 19.92
C ARG A 213 -4.23 16.72 20.51
N ALA A 214 -4.17 17.59 21.53
CA ALA A 214 -2.93 17.91 22.22
C ALA A 214 -2.33 16.67 22.90
N ALA A 215 -3.10 15.95 23.72
CA ALA A 215 -2.64 14.77 24.45
C ALA A 215 -2.16 13.63 23.53
N VAL A 216 -2.78 13.47 22.35
CA VAL A 216 -2.33 12.52 21.31
C VAL A 216 -1.04 12.99 20.63
N ASN A 217 -0.96 14.27 20.24
CA ASN A 217 0.24 14.81 19.58
C ASN A 217 1.48 14.87 20.50
N PHE A 218 1.28 15.04 21.81
CA PHE A 218 2.36 15.02 22.81
C PHE A 218 2.58 13.64 23.47
N GLY A 219 1.79 12.63 23.10
CA GLY A 219 1.93 11.24 23.61
C GLY A 219 1.57 11.06 25.09
N GLU A 220 0.92 12.05 25.70
CA GLU A 220 0.63 12.08 27.13
C GLU A 220 -0.47 11.08 27.52
N GLY A 221 -1.43 10.84 26.61
CA GLY A 221 -2.48 9.83 26.78
C GLY A 221 -2.00 8.35 26.78
N LEU A 222 -0.72 8.09 26.51
CA LEU A 222 -0.10 6.76 26.62
C LEU A 222 0.61 6.53 27.97
N ARG A 223 0.69 7.56 28.83
CA ARG A 223 1.29 7.47 30.15
C ARG A 223 0.21 7.40 31.22
N LEU A 224 -0.15 6.16 31.60
CA LEU A 224 -0.97 5.91 32.79
C LEU A 224 -0.33 6.61 34.00
N SER A 225 -1.07 7.54 34.62
CA SER A 225 -0.65 8.18 35.86
C SER A 225 -0.44 7.13 36.95
N ALA A 226 0.52 7.34 37.85
CA ALA A 226 0.92 6.35 38.83
C ALA A 226 -0.24 5.87 39.73
N ASP A 227 -1.21 6.75 40.03
CA ASP A 227 -2.42 6.44 40.81
C ASP A 227 -3.46 5.59 40.04
N GLN A 228 -3.45 5.57 38.70
CA GLN A 228 -4.37 4.76 37.89
C GLN A 228 -3.95 3.28 37.78
N ARG A 229 -2.93 2.84 38.53
CA ARG A 229 -2.57 1.41 38.64
C ARG A 229 -3.47 0.61 39.59
N GLN A 230 -4.56 1.19 40.11
CA GLN A 230 -5.64 0.41 40.69
C GLN A 230 -6.48 -0.24 39.59
N ILE A 231 -6.46 -1.57 39.57
CA ILE A 231 -7.21 -2.41 38.64
C ILE A 231 -8.71 -2.13 38.79
N LEU A 232 -9.31 -1.46 37.81
CA LEU A 232 -10.75 -1.31 37.71
C LEU A 232 -11.35 -2.63 37.18
N THR A 233 -11.65 -3.56 38.08
CA THR A 233 -12.31 -4.85 37.78
C THR A 233 -13.79 -4.73 37.42
N ALA A 234 -14.36 -3.53 37.38
CA ALA A 234 -15.76 -3.28 37.07
C ALA A 234 -15.92 -2.48 35.77
N LEU A 235 -16.76 -2.95 34.86
CA LEU A 235 -17.19 -2.14 33.72
C LEU A 235 -17.98 -0.91 34.21
N PRO A 236 -17.88 0.23 33.51
CA PRO A 236 -18.77 1.38 33.74
C PRO A 236 -20.25 0.99 33.72
N LEU A 237 -21.05 1.50 34.66
CA LEU A 237 -22.46 1.12 34.85
C LEU A 237 -23.31 1.17 33.56
N HIS A 238 -23.02 2.11 32.65
CA HIS A 238 -23.77 2.27 31.39
C HIS A 238 -23.47 1.20 30.32
N LEU A 239 -22.50 0.31 30.55
CA LEU A 239 -22.15 -0.80 29.67
C LEU A 239 -22.64 -2.16 30.18
N VAL A 240 -23.19 -2.21 31.41
CA VAL A 240 -23.67 -3.45 32.04
C VAL A 240 -24.89 -4.02 31.29
N ASP A 241 -25.81 -3.15 30.84
CA ASP A 241 -27.06 -3.57 30.19
C ASP A 241 -26.94 -3.81 28.67
N VAL A 242 -25.79 -3.51 28.06
CA VAL A 242 -25.58 -3.64 26.60
C VAL A 242 -25.01 -5.02 26.22
N LEU A 243 -24.48 -5.76 27.19
CA LEU A 243 -24.01 -7.13 27.00
C LEU A 243 -25.14 -8.12 27.35
N PRO A 244 -25.67 -8.90 26.40
CA PRO A 244 -26.62 -9.96 26.74
C PRO A 244 -25.90 -11.01 27.61
N ALA A 245 -26.42 -11.22 28.82
CA ALA A 245 -26.02 -12.34 29.68
C ALA A 245 -26.51 -13.67 29.05
N GLY A 246 -25.74 -14.16 28.08
CA GLY A 246 -25.98 -15.39 27.32
C GLY A 246 -24.84 -16.38 27.48
N ASP A 247 -25.12 -17.46 28.18
CA ASP A 247 -24.22 -18.56 28.52
C ASP A 247 -23.67 -19.33 27.29
N GLY A 248 -22.51 -20.00 27.41
CA GLY A 248 -21.99 -20.94 26.42
C GLY A 248 -20.64 -20.58 25.77
N GLY A 249 -19.54 -20.97 26.40
CA GLY A 249 -18.18 -20.57 26.04
C GLY A 249 -17.55 -21.13 24.75
N HIS A 250 -16.39 -20.57 24.42
CA HIS A 250 -15.19 -21.28 23.95
C HIS A 250 -13.98 -20.34 24.02
N ALA A 251 -13.19 -20.45 25.10
CA ALA A 251 -11.87 -19.82 25.16
C ALA A 251 -10.81 -20.81 24.64
N PHE A 252 -9.98 -20.38 23.69
CA PHE A 252 -8.73 -21.08 23.38
C PHE A 252 -7.70 -20.73 24.45
N GLY A 253 -7.25 -21.75 25.20
CA GLY A 253 -6.23 -21.64 26.24
C GLY A 253 -5.93 -23.01 26.83
N ASP A 254 -4.73 -23.52 26.55
CA ASP A 254 -4.25 -24.87 26.91
C ASP A 254 -3.83 -24.95 28.41
N PRO A 255 -3.42 -26.09 29.00
CA PRO A 255 -4.12 -26.58 30.19
C PRO A 255 -3.24 -26.65 31.46
N SER A 256 -3.79 -26.25 32.62
CA SER A 256 -3.25 -26.71 33.91
C SER A 256 -4.23 -26.57 35.08
N GLY A 257 -4.42 -27.67 35.83
CA GLY A 257 -4.33 -27.61 37.30
C GLY A 257 -5.48 -27.04 38.15
N MET A 258 -6.63 -27.73 38.18
CA MET A 258 -7.35 -28.18 39.40
C MET A 258 -7.84 -27.19 40.52
N TYR A 259 -9.00 -27.55 41.10
CA TYR A 259 -9.58 -27.18 42.42
C TYR A 259 -10.39 -25.85 42.60
N ALA A 260 -11.66 -25.93 42.18
CA ALA A 260 -12.85 -25.94 43.05
C ALA A 260 -13.14 -24.80 44.08
N LYS A 261 -14.27 -24.12 43.81
CA LYS A 261 -15.45 -23.99 44.70
C LYS A 261 -15.34 -23.15 45.98
N ASN A 262 -15.99 -21.97 45.96
CA ASN A 262 -16.96 -21.58 46.98
C ASN A 262 -17.92 -20.48 46.51
N ALA A 263 -19.15 -20.48 47.05
CA ALA A 263 -20.21 -19.51 46.72
C ALA A 263 -20.81 -18.91 48.00
N SER A 264 -21.06 -17.60 48.01
CA SER A 264 -21.88 -16.84 48.98
C SER A 264 -22.09 -15.43 48.38
N ARG A 265 -23.29 -14.99 47.96
CA ARG A 265 -24.53 -14.58 48.67
C ARG A 265 -24.45 -13.22 49.41
N LEU A 266 -25.36 -12.31 48.98
CA LEU A 266 -25.88 -11.11 49.67
C LEU A 266 -24.90 -9.91 49.72
N THR A 267 -25.31 -8.62 49.69
CA THR A 267 -26.62 -7.95 49.93
C THR A 267 -26.93 -6.86 48.88
N SER A 268 -28.20 -6.42 48.82
CA SER A 268 -28.64 -5.21 48.11
C SER A 268 -28.80 -4.04 49.09
N ASN A 269 -28.46 -2.82 48.67
CA ASN A 269 -28.71 -1.59 49.44
C ASN A 269 -29.52 -0.59 48.61
N SER A 270 -30.63 -0.12 49.18
CA SER A 270 -31.47 0.95 48.63
C SER A 270 -31.35 2.21 49.49
N ILE A 271 -31.31 3.38 48.83
CA ILE A 271 -31.52 4.74 49.34
C ILE A 271 -31.45 5.67 48.10
N GLY A 272 -32.30 6.66 47.90
CA GLY A 272 -33.50 7.02 48.64
C GLY A 272 -34.18 8.20 47.94
N SER A 273 -35.44 8.06 47.55
CA SER A 273 -36.20 9.13 46.88
C SER A 273 -36.76 10.12 47.91
N GLN A 274 -36.35 11.39 47.83
CA GLN A 274 -37.15 12.50 48.36
C GLN A 274 -37.30 13.56 47.28
N GLY A 275 -38.56 13.82 46.91
CA GLY A 275 -38.92 15.00 46.14
C GLY A 275 -39.37 16.14 47.06
N THR A 276 -39.57 17.31 46.48
CA THR A 276 -40.42 18.35 47.06
C THR A 276 -41.22 18.97 45.91
N LEU A 277 -42.52 19.14 46.15
CA LEU A 277 -43.54 19.49 45.16
C LEU A 277 -44.19 20.82 45.59
N LEU A 278 -44.79 21.53 44.62
CA LEU A 278 -45.57 22.77 44.77
C LEU A 278 -44.70 24.03 45.01
N GLN A 279 -45.03 25.19 44.42
CA GLN A 279 -46.31 25.62 43.83
C GLN A 279 -46.11 26.30 42.47
#